data_AF-A0A523JM73-F1
#
_entry.id   AF-A0A523JM73-F1
#
_cell.length_a   1.000
_cell.length_b   1.000
_cell.length_c   1.000
_cell.angle_alpha   90.00
_cell.angle_beta   90.00
_cell.angle_gamma   90.00
#
_symmetry.space_group_name_H-M   'P 1'
#
loop_
_entity.id
_entity.type
_entity.pdbx_description
1 polymer ?
#
loop_
_entity_poly.entity_id
_entity_poly.type
_entity_poly.pdbx_seq_one_letter_code
_entity_poly.pdbx_strand_id
1 'polypeptide(L)'
;MAITRTVATVLLLSGTAAYGSFWVSEFEGSAEQYRLVRDNETIAIEQLMLLQSADTINIDNPGGRLLVVDERNERYELTAENTPFVVPESASPPQLLINVRNWVASWWNTRGKQSTSTMAAVSKGGLEPKIFVATSGENFLLSGTREIHLAWRGGIQPFDLSIVSESGKLLGRRTGISGYNASLPEVALQNGQYVMQVVAGVAETNITLTAVSTEQLPDPAEAILNLDLPDKIRFGHLAMLLSAFSHWRFEALQIAHSYNLTQLEHDLLFGDFPESDIGETTSMPGLSDSGRQTLPRDD
;
A
#
# COMPACT_ATOMS: atom_id res chain seq x y z
N MET A 1 -22.23 -54.20 50.57
CA MET A 1 -21.82 -53.96 49.17
C MET A 1 -22.09 -52.47 48.90
N ALA A 2 -21.08 -51.62 48.99
CA ALA A 2 -21.20 -50.17 48.86
C ALA A 2 -20.59 -49.75 47.52
N ILE A 3 -21.37 -49.07 46.68
CA ILE A 3 -20.90 -48.54 45.39
C ILE A 3 -20.59 -47.06 45.60
N THR A 4 -19.30 -46.75 45.75
CA THR A 4 -18.79 -45.38 45.79
C THR A 4 -18.78 -44.84 44.36
N ARG A 5 -19.64 -43.86 44.06
CA ARG A 5 -19.58 -43.12 42.79
C ARG A 5 -18.61 -41.96 42.93
N THR A 6 -17.44 -42.10 42.31
CA THR A 6 -16.49 -41.01 42.10
C THR A 6 -17.08 -40.07 41.05
N VAL A 7 -17.44 -38.84 41.43
CA VAL A 7 -17.79 -37.78 40.50
C VAL A 7 -16.48 -37.16 40.01
N ALA A 8 -16.16 -37.36 38.73
CA ALA A 8 -15.04 -36.68 38.09
C ALA A 8 -15.48 -35.27 37.71
N THR A 9 -14.92 -34.26 38.39
CA THR A 9 -15.04 -32.86 37.99
C THR A 9 -14.20 -32.64 36.73
N VAL A 10 -14.88 -32.48 35.59
CA VAL A 10 -14.26 -32.01 34.35
C VAL A 10 -14.04 -30.50 34.50
N LEU A 11 -12.79 -30.10 34.74
CA LEU A 11 -12.34 -28.72 34.61
C LEU A 11 -12.25 -28.39 33.13
N LEU A 12 -13.28 -27.71 32.60
CA LEU A 12 -13.21 -27.03 31.31
C LEU A 12 -12.30 -25.81 31.49
N LEU A 13 -11.04 -25.95 31.10
CA LEU A 13 -10.15 -24.82 30.87
C LEU A 13 -10.63 -24.13 29.59
N SER A 14 -11.53 -23.16 29.73
CA SER A 14 -11.87 -22.22 28.68
C SER A 14 -10.67 -21.30 28.44
N GLY A 15 -9.72 -21.75 27.63
CA GLY A 15 -8.73 -20.84 27.07
C GLY A 15 -9.46 -19.83 26.20
N THR A 16 -9.52 -18.58 26.61
CA THR A 16 -9.90 -17.48 25.75
C THR A 16 -8.79 -17.33 24.71
N ALA A 17 -8.93 -18.02 23.57
CA ALA A 17 -8.15 -17.66 22.39
C ALA A 17 -8.55 -16.23 22.05
N ALA A 18 -7.61 -15.29 22.17
CA ALA A 18 -7.79 -13.98 21.55
C ALA A 18 -7.81 -14.24 20.05
N TYR A 19 -8.98 -14.10 19.43
CA TYR A 19 -9.14 -14.33 18.02
C TYR A 19 -8.67 -13.10 17.25
N GLY A 20 -7.91 -13.29 16.18
CA GLY A 20 -7.32 -12.18 15.44
C GLY A 20 -8.09 -11.73 14.22
N SER A 21 -7.92 -10.47 13.81
CA SER A 21 -8.44 -9.95 12.53
C SER A 21 -7.83 -10.70 11.33
N PHE A 22 -8.54 -10.76 10.21
CA PHE A 22 -8.10 -11.44 8.98
C PHE A 22 -8.05 -10.47 7.79
N TRP A 23 -7.07 -10.64 6.91
CA TRP A 23 -6.90 -9.83 5.70
C TRP A 23 -6.62 -10.68 4.47
N VAL A 24 -7.13 -10.23 3.33
CA VAL A 24 -6.69 -10.73 2.02
C VAL A 24 -5.28 -10.20 1.74
N SER A 25 -4.31 -11.10 1.68
CA SER A 25 -2.90 -10.78 1.43
C SER A 25 -2.58 -10.79 -0.07
N GLU A 26 -3.04 -11.82 -0.79
CA GLU A 26 -2.74 -12.09 -2.20
C GLU A 26 -3.87 -12.90 -2.83
N PHE A 27 -4.11 -12.72 -4.14
CA PHE A 27 -4.92 -13.64 -4.94
C PHE A 27 -4.43 -13.69 -6.38
N GLU A 28 -4.69 -14.81 -7.05
CA GLU A 28 -4.29 -15.02 -8.44
C GLU A 28 -5.45 -14.76 -9.41
N GLY A 29 -5.19 -14.18 -10.58
CA GLY A 29 -6.23 -13.92 -11.58
C GLY A 29 -7.12 -12.71 -11.23
N SER A 30 -8.37 -12.71 -11.71
CA SER A 30 -9.31 -11.61 -11.51
C SER A 30 -10.14 -11.79 -10.23
N ALA A 31 -10.49 -10.68 -9.58
CA ALA A 31 -11.32 -10.68 -8.37
C ALA A 31 -12.69 -11.38 -8.56
N GLU A 32 -13.22 -11.39 -9.77
CA GLU A 32 -14.48 -12.06 -10.15
C GLU A 32 -14.46 -13.58 -9.94
N GLN A 33 -13.27 -14.19 -9.83
CA GLN A 33 -13.10 -15.62 -9.57
C GLN A 33 -13.33 -15.99 -8.10
N TYR A 34 -13.48 -14.97 -7.25
CA TYR A 34 -13.62 -15.09 -5.81
C TYR A 34 -14.93 -14.42 -5.36
N ARG A 35 -15.67 -15.11 -4.51
CA ARG A 35 -16.94 -14.62 -3.99
C ARG A 35 -16.87 -14.49 -2.48
N LEU A 36 -16.67 -13.27 -2.01
CA LEU A 36 -16.85 -12.91 -0.61
C LEU A 36 -18.33 -12.59 -0.37
N VAL A 37 -18.95 -13.25 0.59
CA VAL A 37 -20.33 -12.99 1.05
C VAL A 37 -20.27 -12.45 2.47
N ARG A 38 -20.83 -11.25 2.66
CA ARG A 38 -20.98 -10.56 3.95
C ARG A 38 -22.41 -10.05 4.06
N ASP A 39 -23.10 -10.37 5.15
CA ASP A 39 -24.50 -9.95 5.36
C ASP A 39 -25.45 -10.24 4.17
N ASN A 40 -25.24 -11.38 3.49
CA ASN A 40 -25.93 -11.81 2.25
C ASN A 40 -25.63 -10.96 0.99
N GLU A 41 -24.68 -10.03 1.05
CA GLU A 41 -24.20 -9.27 -0.10
C GLU A 41 -22.90 -9.88 -0.64
N THR A 42 -22.76 -9.89 -1.97
CA THR A 42 -21.50 -10.28 -2.60
C THR A 42 -20.60 -9.06 -2.73
N ILE A 43 -19.40 -9.14 -2.17
CA ILE A 43 -18.41 -8.08 -2.19
C ILE A 43 -17.22 -8.54 -3.04
N ALA A 44 -16.68 -7.66 -3.87
CA ALA A 44 -15.47 -7.94 -4.65
C ALA A 44 -14.26 -8.07 -3.72
N ILE A 45 -13.42 -9.09 -3.96
CA ILE A 45 -12.16 -9.27 -3.22
C ILE A 45 -11.13 -8.25 -3.69
N GLU A 46 -10.42 -7.64 -2.73
CA GLU A 46 -9.33 -6.70 -2.96
C GLU A 46 -8.11 -7.07 -2.10
N GLN A 47 -6.91 -6.70 -2.54
CA GLN A 47 -5.72 -6.83 -1.71
C GLN A 47 -5.82 -5.91 -0.49
N LEU A 48 -5.31 -6.36 0.67
CA LEU A 48 -5.43 -5.69 1.97
C LEU A 48 -6.87 -5.56 2.48
N MET A 49 -7.84 -6.22 1.83
CA MET A 49 -9.21 -6.24 2.29
C MET A 49 -9.29 -6.88 3.67
N LEU A 50 -9.84 -6.12 4.61
CA LEU A 50 -10.22 -6.62 5.92
C LEU A 50 -11.44 -7.54 5.81
N LEU A 51 -11.31 -8.72 6.39
CA LEU A 51 -12.38 -9.70 6.54
C LEU A 51 -13.04 -9.58 7.92
N GLN A 52 -14.35 -9.71 7.96
CA GLN A 52 -15.17 -9.66 9.17
C GLN A 52 -15.54 -11.07 9.62
N SER A 53 -15.80 -11.24 10.90
CA SER A 53 -16.32 -12.50 11.42
C SER A 53 -17.57 -12.94 10.66
N ALA A 54 -17.67 -14.23 10.37
CA ALA A 54 -18.73 -14.85 9.58
C ALA A 54 -18.78 -14.49 8.08
N ASP A 55 -17.85 -13.67 7.58
CA ASP A 55 -17.62 -13.57 6.14
C ASP A 55 -17.38 -14.96 5.56
N THR A 56 -17.98 -15.23 4.40
CA THR A 56 -17.79 -16.49 3.69
C THR A 56 -17.11 -16.26 2.36
N ILE A 57 -15.99 -16.94 2.12
CA ILE A 57 -15.25 -16.87 0.87
C ILE A 57 -15.42 -18.17 0.08
N ASN A 58 -15.85 -18.05 -1.17
CA ASN A 58 -15.92 -19.14 -2.13
C ASN A 58 -14.95 -18.86 -3.29
N ILE A 59 -14.30 -19.92 -3.78
CA ILE A 59 -13.43 -19.85 -4.96
C ILE A 59 -14.06 -20.69 -6.05
N ASP A 60 -14.59 -20.02 -7.07
CA ASP A 60 -15.34 -20.67 -8.14
C ASP A 60 -14.41 -21.24 -9.23
N ASN A 61 -13.19 -20.71 -9.34
CA ASN A 61 -12.19 -21.17 -10.30
C ASN A 61 -11.34 -22.33 -9.71
N PRO A 62 -11.28 -23.51 -10.35
CA PRO A 62 -10.42 -24.62 -9.89
C PRO A 62 -8.93 -24.29 -9.77
N GLY A 63 -8.43 -23.32 -10.54
CA GLY A 63 -7.05 -22.83 -10.42
C GLY A 63 -6.90 -21.58 -9.56
N GLY A 64 -7.98 -21.10 -8.95
CA GLY A 64 -7.97 -19.91 -8.11
C GLY A 64 -7.27 -20.16 -6.79
N ARG A 65 -6.48 -19.18 -6.35
CA ARG A 65 -5.69 -19.24 -5.11
C ARG A 65 -5.78 -17.89 -4.41
N LEU A 66 -6.22 -17.92 -3.16
CA LEU A 66 -6.36 -16.74 -2.31
C LEU A 66 -5.61 -16.99 -1.00
N LEU A 67 -4.72 -16.06 -0.65
CA LEU A 67 -4.00 -16.09 0.61
C LEU A 67 -4.65 -15.10 1.58
N VAL A 68 -5.12 -15.62 2.71
CA VAL A 68 -5.59 -14.84 3.84
C VAL A 68 -4.55 -14.91 4.95
N VAL A 69 -4.34 -13.80 5.67
CA VAL A 69 -3.46 -13.74 6.84
C VAL A 69 -4.22 -13.23 8.05
N ASP A 70 -3.89 -13.75 9.23
CA ASP A 70 -4.37 -13.19 10.49
C ASP A 70 -3.37 -12.17 11.10
N GLU A 71 -3.73 -11.57 12.22
CA GLU A 71 -2.88 -10.57 12.91
C GLU A 71 -1.57 -11.15 13.46
N ARG A 72 -1.51 -12.47 13.65
CA ARG A 72 -0.33 -13.20 14.09
C ARG A 72 0.55 -13.62 12.90
N ASN A 73 0.20 -13.17 11.69
CA ASN A 73 0.83 -13.52 10.43
C ASN A 73 0.71 -15.03 10.10
N GLU A 74 -0.29 -15.72 10.67
CA GLU A 74 -0.64 -17.07 10.24
C GLU A 74 -1.30 -17.00 8.85
N ARG A 75 -0.87 -17.89 7.96
CA ARG A 75 -1.23 -17.91 6.55
C ARG A 75 -2.25 -19.02 6.28
N TYR A 76 -3.35 -18.64 5.64
CA TYR A 76 -4.41 -19.54 5.22
C TYR A 76 -4.54 -19.48 3.69
N GLU A 77 -4.12 -20.55 3.04
CA GLU A 77 -4.25 -20.69 1.59
C GLU A 77 -5.60 -21.32 1.25
N LEU A 78 -6.42 -20.58 0.51
CA LEU A 78 -7.75 -20.97 0.10
C LEU A 78 -7.73 -21.32 -1.40
N THR A 79 -8.38 -22.44 -1.73
CA THR A 79 -8.57 -22.98 -3.08
C THR A 79 -10.02 -23.43 -3.26
N ALA A 80 -10.39 -23.85 -4.48
CA ALA A 80 -11.71 -24.43 -4.73
C ALA A 80 -11.99 -25.71 -3.90
N GLU A 81 -10.95 -26.41 -3.42
CA GLU A 81 -11.09 -27.68 -2.69
C GLU A 81 -11.42 -27.49 -1.20
N ASN A 82 -11.10 -26.33 -0.62
CA ASN A 82 -11.26 -26.05 0.81
C ASN A 82 -12.18 -24.85 1.08
N THR A 83 -13.06 -24.51 0.13
CA THR A 83 -14.10 -23.49 0.27
C THR A 83 -15.52 -24.11 0.29
N PRO A 84 -16.52 -23.49 0.95
CA PRO A 84 -16.51 -22.16 1.57
C PRO A 84 -15.59 -22.07 2.79
N PHE A 85 -14.73 -21.05 2.82
CA PHE A 85 -14.01 -20.67 4.02
C PHE A 85 -14.86 -19.67 4.80
N VAL A 86 -15.12 -19.97 6.07
CA VAL A 86 -15.84 -19.05 6.96
C VAL A 86 -14.81 -18.40 7.87
N VAL A 87 -14.75 -17.07 7.82
CA VAL A 87 -13.86 -16.29 8.68
C VAL A 87 -14.32 -16.50 10.12
N PRO A 88 -13.45 -17.01 11.00
CA PRO A 88 -13.82 -17.28 12.38
C PRO A 88 -14.18 -15.98 13.08
N GLU A 89 -14.81 -16.09 14.26
CA GLU A 89 -14.89 -14.94 15.16
C GLU A 89 -13.49 -14.35 15.34
N SER A 90 -13.39 -13.03 15.26
CA SER A 90 -12.14 -12.28 15.23
C SER A 90 -12.26 -11.00 16.04
N ALA A 91 -11.16 -10.56 16.63
CA ALA A 91 -11.08 -9.24 17.23
C ALA A 91 -11.38 -8.19 16.16
N SER A 92 -12.08 -7.14 16.56
CA SER A 92 -12.26 -5.99 15.68
C SER A 92 -10.90 -5.38 15.34
N PRO A 93 -10.65 -5.07 14.07
CA PRO A 93 -9.37 -4.53 13.64
C PRO A 93 -9.17 -3.12 14.22
N PRO A 94 -7.92 -2.63 14.23
CA PRO A 94 -7.66 -1.26 14.68
C PRO A 94 -8.52 -0.26 13.90
N GLN A 95 -9.36 0.51 14.62
CA GLN A 95 -10.28 1.49 14.03
C GLN A 95 -9.55 2.50 13.12
N LEU A 96 -8.29 2.79 13.44
CA LEU A 96 -7.40 3.60 12.62
C LEU A 96 -7.33 3.11 11.16
N LEU A 97 -7.17 1.80 10.94
CA LEU A 97 -7.05 1.24 9.58
C LEU A 97 -8.36 1.33 8.81
N ILE A 98 -9.49 1.09 9.50
CA ILE A 98 -10.82 1.28 8.91
C ILE A 98 -10.99 2.74 8.47
N ASN A 99 -10.61 3.69 9.32
CA ASN A 99 -10.73 5.12 9.03
C ASN A 99 -9.84 5.53 7.84
N VAL A 100 -8.58 5.10 7.82
CA VAL A 100 -7.64 5.36 6.72
C VAL A 100 -8.19 4.81 5.41
N ARG A 101 -8.61 3.53 5.38
CA ARG A 101 -9.17 2.92 4.17
C ARG A 101 -10.40 3.67 3.66
N ASN A 102 -11.36 3.94 4.54
CA ASN A 102 -12.60 4.62 4.16
C ASN A 102 -12.33 6.05 3.65
N TRP A 103 -11.38 6.74 4.26
CA TRP A 103 -10.99 8.09 3.85
C TRP A 103 -10.28 8.08 2.48
N VAL A 104 -9.28 7.22 2.27
CA VAL A 104 -8.60 7.08 0.97
C VAL A 104 -9.61 6.68 -0.11
N ALA A 105 -10.48 5.71 0.17
CA ALA A 105 -11.52 5.27 -0.76
C ALA A 105 -12.50 6.40 -1.11
N SER A 106 -12.93 7.20 -0.11
CA SER A 106 -13.79 8.36 -0.35
C SER A 106 -13.12 9.39 -1.26
N TRP A 107 -11.84 9.68 -1.02
CA TRP A 107 -11.07 10.57 -1.90
C TRP A 107 -10.97 10.00 -3.32
N TRP A 108 -10.67 8.71 -3.45
CA TRP A 108 -10.61 8.02 -4.75
C TRP A 108 -11.93 8.06 -5.49
N ASN A 109 -13.06 7.82 -4.80
CA ASN A 109 -14.40 7.84 -5.37
C ASN A 109 -14.85 9.24 -5.81
N THR A 110 -14.24 10.29 -5.28
CA THR A 110 -14.48 11.67 -5.73
C THR A 110 -13.98 11.89 -7.18
N ARG A 111 -13.08 11.03 -7.70
CA ARG A 111 -12.67 10.95 -9.14
C ARG A 111 -13.86 10.79 -10.08
N GLY A 112 -14.82 9.94 -9.72
CA GLY A 112 -15.88 9.49 -10.63
C GLY A 112 -16.89 10.58 -11.01
N LYS A 113 -16.91 11.70 -10.27
CA LYS A 113 -17.83 12.82 -10.53
C LYS A 113 -17.19 14.02 -11.23
N GLN A 114 -15.85 14.10 -11.28
CA GLN A 114 -15.14 15.25 -11.87
C GLN A 114 -14.34 14.92 -13.14
N SER A 115 -14.04 13.64 -13.41
CA SER A 115 -13.25 13.27 -14.59
C SER A 115 -14.13 12.96 -15.82
N THR A 116 -14.66 13.99 -16.45
CA THR A 116 -14.80 14.01 -17.92
C THR A 116 -13.63 14.77 -18.50
N SER A 117 -12.41 14.32 -18.19
CA SER A 117 -11.20 14.78 -18.86
C SER A 117 -10.99 13.86 -20.04
N THR A 118 -11.25 14.37 -21.22
CA THR A 118 -10.91 13.77 -22.51
C THR A 118 -9.54 13.10 -22.39
N MET A 119 -9.47 11.78 -22.65
CA MET A 119 -8.20 11.09 -22.90
C MET A 119 -7.54 11.84 -24.05
N ALA A 120 -6.68 12.81 -23.75
CA ALA A 120 -5.76 13.36 -24.71
C ALA A 120 -4.97 12.16 -25.20
N ALA A 121 -5.11 11.84 -26.49
CA ALA A 121 -4.36 10.79 -27.15
C ALA A 121 -2.90 10.91 -26.72
N VAL A 122 -2.48 10.02 -25.82
CA VAL A 122 -1.10 9.95 -25.33
C VAL A 122 -0.27 9.63 -26.56
N SER A 123 0.44 10.64 -27.05
CA SER A 123 1.35 10.50 -28.18
C SER A 123 2.29 9.33 -27.90
N LYS A 124 2.09 8.24 -28.65
CA LYS A 124 3.08 7.18 -28.78
C LYS A 124 4.31 7.82 -29.43
N GLY A 125 5.28 8.24 -28.62
CA GLY A 125 6.59 8.68 -29.14
C GLY A 125 7.15 10.00 -28.62
N GLY A 126 6.95 10.34 -27.33
CA GLY A 126 7.90 11.25 -26.70
C GLY A 126 9.29 10.59 -26.64
N LEU A 127 10.32 11.25 -27.19
CA LEU A 127 11.71 10.79 -27.05
C LEU A 127 12.19 10.86 -25.60
N GLU A 128 11.57 11.74 -24.81
CA GLU A 128 11.88 11.92 -23.40
C GLU A 128 11.09 10.92 -22.54
N PRO A 129 11.77 10.17 -21.65
CA PRO A 129 11.09 9.39 -20.62
C PRO A 129 10.18 10.28 -19.75
N LYS A 130 9.13 9.70 -19.18
CA LYS A 130 8.34 10.34 -18.12
C LYS A 130 8.19 9.35 -16.98
N ILE A 131 8.77 9.67 -15.84
CA ILE A 131 8.72 8.84 -14.63
C ILE A 131 7.31 8.91 -14.05
N PHE A 132 6.73 7.75 -13.74
CA PHE A 132 5.41 7.67 -13.08
C PHE A 132 5.51 8.11 -11.62
N VAL A 133 4.38 8.53 -11.05
CA VAL A 133 4.19 9.01 -9.65
C VAL A 133 5.08 10.18 -9.18
N ALA A 134 6.10 10.55 -9.95
CA ALA A 134 6.93 11.70 -9.67
C ALA A 134 6.19 13.00 -10.02
N THR A 135 6.18 13.93 -9.07
CA THR A 135 5.72 15.30 -9.30
C THR A 135 6.87 16.15 -9.84
N SER A 136 6.55 17.29 -10.45
CA SER A 136 7.54 18.31 -10.83
C SER A 136 8.13 19.04 -9.61
N GLY A 137 7.53 18.87 -8.44
CA GLY A 137 7.97 19.44 -7.17
C GLY A 137 8.80 18.45 -6.35
N GLU A 138 8.56 18.44 -5.05
CA GLU A 138 9.24 17.55 -4.12
C GLU A 138 8.66 16.13 -4.19
N ASN A 139 9.56 15.15 -4.18
CA ASN A 139 9.22 13.74 -4.08
C ASN A 139 9.93 13.18 -2.84
N PHE A 140 9.15 12.87 -1.81
CA PHE A 140 9.66 12.36 -0.55
C PHE A 140 9.87 10.86 -0.60
N LEU A 141 10.92 10.45 0.10
CA LEU A 141 11.30 9.07 0.31
C LEU A 141 11.78 8.93 1.76
N LEU A 142 11.52 7.79 2.40
CA LEU A 142 12.14 7.51 3.69
C LEU A 142 13.63 7.22 3.53
N SER A 143 14.45 7.76 4.43
CA SER A 143 15.88 7.44 4.49
C SER A 143 16.12 5.98 4.92
N GLY A 144 17.35 5.50 4.74
CA GLY A 144 17.75 4.13 5.01
C GLY A 144 18.37 3.42 3.81
N THR A 145 18.70 2.13 3.98
CA THR A 145 19.23 1.28 2.91
C THR A 145 18.11 0.50 2.26
N ARG A 146 17.93 0.66 0.94
CA ARG A 146 16.85 0.00 0.19
C ARG A 146 17.16 -0.05 -1.31
N GLU A 147 16.56 -1.00 -2.01
CA GLU A 147 16.41 -0.89 -3.46
C GLU A 147 15.46 0.25 -3.82
N ILE A 148 15.65 0.86 -4.99
CA ILE A 148 14.74 1.89 -5.50
C ILE A 148 14.15 1.42 -6.82
N HIS A 149 12.84 1.20 -6.80
CA HIS A 149 12.04 0.83 -7.96
C HIS A 149 11.58 2.07 -8.73
N LEU A 150 11.73 2.01 -10.05
CA LEU A 150 11.23 3.04 -10.94
C LEU A 150 10.45 2.45 -12.10
N ALA A 151 9.41 3.15 -12.51
CA ALA A 151 8.71 2.92 -13.76
C ALA A 151 8.51 4.24 -14.50
N TRP A 152 8.58 4.18 -15.82
CA TRP A 152 8.44 5.33 -16.71
C TRP A 152 7.70 4.95 -17.98
N ARG A 153 7.42 5.94 -18.83
CA ARG A 153 6.91 5.74 -20.20
C ARG A 153 7.68 6.62 -21.17
N GLY A 154 7.65 6.27 -22.45
CA GLY A 154 8.36 7.03 -23.48
C GLY A 154 9.88 6.80 -23.45
N GLY A 155 10.58 7.39 -24.41
CA GLY A 155 11.99 7.11 -24.67
C GLY A 155 12.25 5.82 -25.45
N ILE A 156 13.47 5.73 -25.97
CA ILE A 156 13.94 4.63 -26.81
C ILE A 156 14.99 3.83 -26.03
N GLN A 157 14.73 2.54 -25.84
CA GLN A 157 15.67 1.61 -25.21
C GLN A 157 17.00 1.50 -26.00
N PRO A 158 18.11 1.10 -25.36
CA PRO A 158 18.23 0.77 -23.93
C PRO A 158 18.21 2.01 -23.03
N PHE A 159 17.74 1.81 -21.79
CA PHE A 159 17.73 2.85 -20.76
C PHE A 159 18.87 2.66 -19.76
N ASP A 160 19.35 3.79 -19.24
CA ASP A 160 20.22 3.85 -18.08
C ASP A 160 19.50 4.57 -16.93
N LEU A 161 19.50 3.97 -15.74
CA LEU A 161 18.94 4.51 -14.52
C LEU A 161 20.08 4.82 -13.55
N SER A 162 20.06 5.99 -12.91
CA SER A 162 21.02 6.32 -11.87
C SER A 162 20.42 7.21 -10.77
N ILE A 163 21.06 7.17 -9.60
CA ILE A 163 20.77 8.09 -8.50
C ILE A 163 22.08 8.67 -7.96
N VAL A 164 22.11 9.99 -7.84
CA VAL A 164 23.26 10.77 -7.36
C VAL A 164 22.83 11.61 -6.16
N SER A 165 23.73 11.81 -5.20
CA SER A 165 23.52 12.78 -4.12
C SER A 165 23.64 14.22 -4.62
N GLU A 166 23.19 15.17 -3.80
CA GLU A 166 23.40 16.61 -4.03
C GLU A 166 24.88 16.98 -4.30
N SER A 167 25.82 16.30 -3.63
CA SER A 167 27.27 16.46 -3.86
C SER A 167 27.80 15.83 -5.16
N GLY A 168 26.93 15.23 -5.97
CA GLY A 168 27.29 14.54 -7.22
C GLY A 168 27.87 13.13 -7.04
N LYS A 169 27.82 12.56 -5.83
CA LYS A 169 28.26 11.18 -5.61
C LYS A 169 27.24 10.21 -6.19
N LEU A 170 27.68 9.35 -7.11
CA LEU A 170 26.87 8.24 -7.62
C LEU A 170 26.63 7.22 -6.50
N LEU A 171 25.36 6.92 -6.22
CA LEU A 171 24.96 5.94 -5.22
C LEU A 171 24.53 4.62 -5.83
N GLY A 172 23.86 4.67 -6.99
CA GLY A 172 23.40 3.48 -7.71
C GLY A 172 23.26 3.77 -9.19
N ARG A 173 23.55 2.74 -10.01
CA ARG A 173 23.35 2.79 -11.46
C ARG A 173 22.97 1.42 -12.00
N ARG A 174 22.11 1.40 -13.01
CA ARG A 174 21.78 0.24 -13.83
C ARG A 174 21.72 0.66 -15.28
N THR A 175 22.32 -0.12 -16.18
CA THR A 175 22.44 0.22 -17.61
C THR A 175 21.85 -0.87 -18.49
N GLY A 176 21.54 -0.55 -19.74
CA GLY A 176 21.12 -1.56 -20.71
C GLY A 176 19.72 -2.12 -20.46
N ILE A 177 18.84 -1.34 -19.81
CA ILE A 177 17.49 -1.76 -19.47
C ILE A 177 16.63 -1.78 -20.73
N SER A 178 15.95 -2.90 -21.00
CA SER A 178 15.00 -3.04 -22.12
C SER A 178 13.53 -2.83 -21.73
N GLY A 179 13.24 -2.86 -20.43
CA GLY A 179 11.91 -2.59 -19.89
C GLY A 179 11.67 -1.10 -19.61
N TYR A 180 10.41 -0.77 -19.35
CA TYR A 180 9.98 0.56 -18.90
C TYR A 180 9.86 0.65 -17.36
N ASN A 181 10.43 -0.31 -16.67
CA ASN A 181 10.62 -0.31 -15.24
C ASN A 181 11.95 -0.99 -14.91
N ALA A 182 12.54 -0.62 -13.78
CA ALA A 182 13.72 -1.25 -13.22
C ALA A 182 13.90 -0.84 -11.76
N SER A 183 14.51 -1.74 -10.99
CA SER A 183 15.05 -1.41 -9.67
C SER A 183 16.55 -1.14 -9.76
N LEU A 184 16.99 -0.09 -9.08
CA LEU A 184 18.40 0.10 -8.71
C LEU A 184 18.78 -0.89 -7.60
N PRO A 185 20.07 -1.29 -7.51
CA PRO A 185 20.55 -2.05 -6.36
C PRO A 185 20.35 -1.27 -5.06
N GLU A 186 20.54 -1.94 -3.91
CA GLU A 186 20.45 -1.29 -2.61
C GLU A 186 21.35 -0.05 -2.52
N VAL A 187 20.73 1.08 -2.20
CA VAL A 187 21.39 2.36 -1.96
C VAL A 187 21.14 2.81 -0.53
N ALA A 188 22.17 3.34 0.11
CA ALA A 188 22.07 3.94 1.44
C ALA A 188 21.75 5.43 1.30
N LEU A 189 20.54 5.81 1.70
CA LEU A 189 20.04 7.19 1.66
C LEU A 189 20.06 7.78 3.06
N GLN A 190 20.71 8.92 3.18
CA GLN A 190 20.67 9.76 4.39
C GLN A 190 19.65 10.87 4.16
N ASN A 191 19.24 11.57 5.23
CA ASN A 191 18.38 12.73 5.04
C ASN A 191 19.07 13.76 4.14
N GLY A 192 18.41 14.19 3.06
CA GLY A 192 19.00 15.09 2.07
C GLY A 192 18.39 14.96 0.66
N GLN A 193 18.94 15.71 -0.29
CA GLN A 193 18.47 15.74 -1.67
C GLN A 193 19.29 14.81 -2.58
N TYR A 194 18.58 14.21 -3.53
CA TYR A 194 19.11 13.30 -4.54
C TYR A 194 18.49 13.62 -5.89
N VAL A 195 19.24 13.37 -6.96
CA VAL A 195 18.72 13.39 -8.32
C VAL A 195 18.67 11.97 -8.83
N MET A 196 17.48 11.56 -9.25
CA MET A 196 17.29 10.30 -9.97
C MET A 196 17.09 10.59 -11.45
N GLN A 197 17.78 9.84 -12.29
CA GLN A 197 17.85 10.08 -13.73
C GLN A 197 17.53 8.82 -14.52
N VAL A 198 16.68 8.96 -15.54
CA VAL A 198 16.48 7.97 -16.61
C VAL A 198 17.01 8.54 -17.92
N VAL A 199 17.99 7.88 -18.53
CA VAL A 199 18.56 8.25 -19.84
C VAL A 199 18.07 7.27 -20.90
N ALA A 200 17.64 7.80 -22.04
CA ALA A 200 17.19 7.08 -23.23
C ALA A 200 17.91 7.64 -24.48
N GLY A 201 19.12 7.15 -24.74
CA GLY A 201 19.98 7.66 -25.82
C GLY A 201 20.44 9.10 -25.55
N VAL A 202 19.90 10.07 -26.30
CA VAL A 202 20.21 11.51 -26.15
C VAL A 202 19.19 12.26 -25.29
N ALA A 203 18.09 11.60 -24.92
CA ALA A 203 17.07 12.17 -24.05
C ALA A 203 17.32 11.72 -22.61
N GLU A 204 17.06 12.60 -21.65
CA GLU A 204 17.15 12.29 -20.23
C GLU A 204 15.99 12.93 -19.47
N THR A 205 15.63 12.33 -18.35
CA THR A 205 14.63 12.85 -17.43
C THR A 205 15.16 12.73 -16.02
N ASN A 206 15.10 13.85 -15.30
CA ASN A 206 15.58 13.96 -13.94
C ASN A 206 14.40 14.24 -13.00
N ILE A 207 14.39 13.60 -11.84
CA ILE A 207 13.50 13.95 -10.72
C ILE A 207 14.34 14.20 -9.48
N THR A 208 13.90 15.18 -8.69
CA THR A 208 14.48 15.46 -7.38
C THR A 208 13.76 14.62 -6.34
N LEU A 209 14.54 13.87 -5.56
CA LEU A 209 14.07 13.13 -4.40
C LEU A 209 14.61 13.79 -3.14
N THR A 210 13.78 13.93 -2.12
CA THR A 210 14.20 14.37 -0.78
C THR A 210 14.01 13.19 0.16
N ALA A 211 15.11 12.60 0.64
CA ALA A 211 15.05 11.56 1.64
C ALA A 211 14.91 12.17 3.04
N VAL A 212 14.01 11.63 3.85
CA VAL A 212 13.60 12.20 5.14
C VAL A 212 13.45 11.11 6.21
N SER A 213 13.45 11.49 7.49
CA SER A 213 13.16 10.58 8.60
C SER A 213 11.65 10.26 8.67
N THR A 214 11.30 9.21 9.42
CA THR A 214 9.91 8.83 9.69
C THR A 214 9.10 9.91 10.39
N GLU A 215 9.75 10.87 11.06
CA GLU A 215 9.13 12.02 11.73
C GLU A 215 8.43 12.98 10.77
N GLN A 216 8.77 12.94 9.48
CA GLN A 216 8.12 13.78 8.46
C GLN A 216 6.91 13.12 7.81
N LEU A 217 6.65 11.85 8.12
CA LEU A 217 5.49 11.15 7.56
C LEU A 217 4.19 11.89 7.93
N PRO A 218 3.21 11.95 7.02
CA PRO A 218 1.95 12.61 7.30
C PRO A 218 1.19 11.86 8.38
N ASP A 219 0.48 12.58 9.25
CA ASP A 219 -0.44 11.94 10.17
C ASP A 219 -1.48 11.11 9.42
N PRO A 220 -1.83 9.89 9.89
CA PRO A 220 -1.41 9.21 11.11
C PRO A 220 -0.37 8.10 10.86
N ALA A 221 0.55 8.28 9.93
CA ALA A 221 1.49 7.24 9.50
C ALA A 221 2.27 6.62 10.66
N GLU A 222 2.71 7.42 11.65
CA GLU A 222 3.41 6.90 12.83
C GLU A 222 2.54 5.92 13.63
N ALA A 223 1.25 6.25 13.80
CA ALA A 223 0.32 5.35 14.49
C ALA A 223 0.12 4.04 13.73
N ILE A 224 0.14 4.05 12.39
CA ILE A 224 0.11 2.83 11.56
C ILE A 224 1.38 2.01 11.75
N LEU A 225 2.56 2.66 11.73
CA LEU A 225 3.86 2.00 11.91
C LEU A 225 3.98 1.31 13.27
N ASN A 226 3.31 1.85 14.30
CA ASN A 226 3.31 1.29 15.65
C ASN A 226 2.26 0.19 15.88
N LEU A 227 1.42 -0.13 14.88
CA LEU A 227 0.49 -1.26 15.00
C LEU A 227 1.24 -2.60 15.01
N ASP A 228 0.83 -3.49 15.92
CA ASP A 228 1.29 -4.87 15.96
C ASP A 228 0.51 -5.70 14.93
N LEU A 229 0.98 -5.66 13.69
CA LEU A 229 0.36 -6.31 12.54
C LEU A 229 1.44 -6.92 11.63
N PRO A 230 1.08 -7.90 10.79
CA PRO A 230 1.99 -8.41 9.78
C PRO A 230 2.50 -7.30 8.88
N ASP A 231 3.79 -7.32 8.54
CA ASP A 231 4.45 -6.25 7.78
C ASP A 231 3.70 -5.87 6.51
N LYS A 232 3.29 -6.85 5.70
CA LYS A 232 2.56 -6.60 4.46
C LYS A 232 1.25 -5.85 4.69
N ILE A 233 0.54 -6.14 5.77
CA ILE A 233 -0.70 -5.45 6.13
C ILE A 233 -0.40 -4.04 6.62
N ARG A 234 0.55 -3.90 7.55
CA ARG A 234 0.95 -2.61 8.12
C ARG A 234 1.48 -1.65 7.05
N PHE A 235 2.48 -2.07 6.29
CA PHE A 235 3.09 -1.29 5.23
C PHE A 235 2.15 -1.11 4.04
N GLY A 236 1.23 -2.04 3.79
CA GLY A 236 0.20 -1.83 2.77
C GLY A 236 -0.77 -0.71 3.12
N HIS A 237 -1.20 -0.61 4.37
CA HIS A 237 -2.02 0.53 4.81
C HIS A 237 -1.23 1.83 4.83
N LEU A 238 0.07 1.80 5.16
CA LEU A 238 0.95 2.96 5.02
C LEU A 238 1.06 3.41 3.56
N ALA A 239 1.32 2.49 2.62
CA ALA A 239 1.40 2.81 1.20
C ALA A 239 0.07 3.40 0.68
N MET A 240 -1.05 2.84 1.10
CA MET A 240 -2.38 3.38 0.78
C MET A 240 -2.56 4.80 1.32
N LEU A 241 -2.18 5.07 2.58
CA LEU A 241 -2.18 6.42 3.15
C LEU A 241 -1.27 7.38 2.35
N LEU A 242 -0.04 6.98 2.05
CA LEU A 242 0.93 7.82 1.36
C LEU A 242 0.53 8.12 -0.09
N SER A 243 -0.17 7.19 -0.76
CA SER A 243 -0.66 7.39 -2.13
C SER A 243 -1.59 8.60 -2.29
N ALA A 244 -2.23 8.99 -1.19
CA ALA A 244 -3.14 10.12 -1.12
C ALA A 244 -2.40 11.48 -1.14
N PHE A 245 -1.12 11.52 -0.76
CA PHE A 245 -0.31 12.75 -0.74
C PHE A 245 0.66 12.73 -1.93
N SER A 246 0.52 13.68 -2.86
CA SER A 246 1.25 13.70 -4.14
C SER A 246 2.77 13.59 -3.98
N HIS A 247 3.33 14.32 -3.02
CA HIS A 247 4.77 14.30 -2.72
C HIS A 247 5.24 12.98 -2.06
N TRP A 248 4.33 12.15 -1.51
CA TRP A 248 4.66 10.83 -0.94
C TRP A 248 4.34 9.64 -1.85
N ARG A 249 3.73 9.86 -3.03
CA ARG A 249 3.37 8.77 -3.95
C ARG A 249 4.58 7.97 -4.42
N PHE A 250 5.75 8.60 -4.49
CA PHE A 250 6.98 7.91 -4.80
C PHE A 250 7.35 6.87 -3.73
N GLU A 251 7.32 7.23 -2.45
CA GLU A 251 7.51 6.30 -1.32
C GLU A 251 6.40 5.23 -1.30
N ALA A 252 5.14 5.61 -1.56
CA ALA A 252 4.04 4.65 -1.66
C ALA A 252 4.32 3.57 -2.71
N LEU A 253 4.87 3.95 -3.87
CA LEU A 253 5.29 3.01 -4.92
C LEU A 253 6.42 2.09 -4.44
N GLN A 254 7.42 2.63 -3.73
CA GLN A 254 8.51 1.82 -3.18
C GLN A 254 7.97 0.75 -2.23
N ILE A 255 7.10 1.15 -1.30
CA ILE A 255 6.49 0.24 -0.34
C ILE A 255 5.62 -0.80 -1.06
N ALA A 256 4.82 -0.38 -2.04
CA ALA A 256 3.97 -1.29 -2.81
C ALA A 256 4.79 -2.36 -3.54
N HIS A 257 5.89 -1.96 -4.17
CA HIS A 257 6.81 -2.87 -4.83
C HIS A 257 7.48 -3.83 -3.84
N SER A 258 8.07 -3.32 -2.75
CA SER A 258 8.79 -4.14 -1.76
C SER A 258 7.91 -5.17 -1.05
N TYR A 259 6.61 -4.88 -0.88
CA TYR A 259 5.67 -5.78 -0.21
C TYR A 259 4.75 -6.55 -1.19
N ASN A 260 5.03 -6.53 -2.49
CA ASN A 260 4.25 -7.23 -3.52
C ASN A 260 2.74 -6.87 -3.44
N LEU A 261 2.47 -5.56 -3.37
CA LEU A 261 1.13 -4.98 -3.37
C LEU A 261 0.71 -4.67 -4.81
N THR A 262 0.63 -5.71 -5.64
CA THR A 262 0.53 -5.60 -7.10
C THR A 262 -0.63 -4.72 -7.58
N GLN A 263 -1.79 -4.80 -6.91
CA GLN A 263 -2.94 -3.97 -7.26
C GLN A 263 -2.67 -2.49 -6.95
N LEU A 264 -2.11 -2.19 -5.77
CA LEU A 264 -1.77 -0.82 -5.37
C LEU A 264 -0.64 -0.25 -6.24
N GLU A 265 0.37 -1.06 -6.56
CA GLU A 265 1.46 -0.68 -7.48
C GLU A 265 0.90 -0.35 -8.86
N HIS A 266 0.01 -1.20 -9.41
CA HIS A 266 -0.67 -0.92 -10.67
C HIS A 266 -1.48 0.37 -10.60
N ASP A 267 -2.25 0.58 -9.54
CA ASP A 267 -3.07 1.78 -9.37
C ASP A 267 -2.23 3.05 -9.19
N LEU A 268 -1.05 2.95 -8.59
CA LEU A 268 -0.04 4.02 -8.50
C LEU A 268 0.55 4.37 -9.88
N LEU A 269 0.86 3.37 -10.70
CA LEU A 269 1.49 3.59 -12.00
C LEU A 269 0.51 4.06 -13.08
N PHE A 270 -0.72 3.57 -13.04
CA PHE A 270 -1.69 3.73 -14.13
C PHE A 270 -2.99 4.42 -13.70
N GLY A 271 -3.19 4.69 -12.42
CA GLY A 271 -4.33 5.43 -11.92
C GLY A 271 -4.24 6.92 -12.18
N ASP A 272 -5.40 7.57 -12.33
CA ASP A 272 -5.51 9.02 -12.49
C ASP A 272 -5.49 9.73 -11.12
N PHE A 273 -4.32 10.14 -10.66
CA PHE A 273 -4.21 10.87 -9.40
C PHE A 273 -4.56 12.36 -9.56
N PRO A 274 -5.34 12.96 -8.64
CA PRO A 274 -5.49 14.41 -8.63
C PRO A 274 -4.15 15.07 -8.29
N GLU A 275 -3.91 16.24 -8.89
CA GLU A 275 -2.72 17.05 -8.63
C GLU A 275 -2.77 17.69 -7.23
N SER A 276 -3.96 17.88 -6.65
CA SER A 276 -4.11 18.41 -5.30
C SER A 276 -3.96 17.33 -4.23
N ASP A 277 -3.27 17.71 -3.15
CA ASP A 277 -3.15 16.90 -1.94
C ASP A 277 -4.44 16.92 -1.14
N ILE A 278 -4.73 15.82 -0.43
CA ILE A 278 -5.93 15.73 0.40
C ILE A 278 -5.90 16.75 1.56
N GLY A 279 -4.71 17.18 1.98
CA GLY A 279 -4.49 18.18 3.02
C GLY A 279 -5.04 19.58 2.69
N GLU A 280 -5.34 19.88 1.42
CA GLU A 280 -5.95 21.16 1.04
C GLU A 280 -7.48 21.17 1.18
N THR A 281 -8.15 20.01 1.29
CA THR A 281 -9.62 19.93 1.17
C THR A 281 -10.34 19.09 2.22
N THR A 282 -9.68 18.16 2.92
CA THR A 282 -10.38 17.28 3.87
C THR A 282 -9.48 16.74 4.99
N SER A 283 -9.75 17.13 6.24
CA SER A 283 -9.16 16.49 7.42
C SER A 283 -9.70 15.06 7.57
N MET A 284 -8.86 14.12 8.00
CA MET A 284 -9.31 12.75 8.24
C MET A 284 -10.31 12.69 9.40
N PRO A 285 -11.52 12.12 9.22
CA PRO A 285 -12.47 11.97 10.31
C PRO A 285 -11.92 11.01 11.38
N GLY A 286 -11.92 11.44 12.64
CA GLY A 286 -11.59 10.57 13.79
C GLY A 286 -10.16 10.68 14.33
N LEU A 287 -9.29 11.49 13.71
CA LEU A 287 -8.12 12.05 14.38
C LEU A 287 -8.57 13.38 14.97
N SER A 288 -8.83 13.42 16.28
CA SER A 288 -9.10 14.67 16.97
C SER A 288 -7.93 15.63 16.75
N ASP A 289 -8.25 16.88 16.43
CA ASP A 289 -7.32 18.02 16.36
C ASP A 289 -6.72 18.29 17.75
N SER A 290 -5.81 17.41 18.19
CA SER A 290 -5.05 17.57 19.43
C SER A 290 -3.69 18.14 19.07
N GLY A 291 -3.62 19.44 18.74
CA GLY A 291 -2.28 20.03 18.58
C GLY A 291 -2.13 21.45 18.06
N ARG A 292 -3.14 22.12 17.48
CA ARG A 292 -3.00 23.54 17.16
C ARG A 292 -3.32 24.42 18.38
N GLN A 293 -2.45 24.39 19.39
CA GLN A 293 -2.32 25.54 20.29
C GLN A 293 -1.71 26.69 19.50
N THR A 294 -2.56 27.59 19.01
CA THR A 294 -2.12 28.92 18.61
C THR A 294 -1.58 29.62 19.85
N LEU A 295 -0.26 29.83 19.89
CA LEU A 295 0.35 30.75 20.84
C LEU A 295 -0.32 32.13 20.69
N PRO A 296 -0.71 32.80 21.79
CA PRO A 296 -1.21 34.16 21.71
C PRO A 296 -0.07 35.06 21.19
N ARG A 297 -0.38 35.86 20.18
CA ARG A 297 0.42 37.05 19.86
C ARG A 297 0.13 38.06 20.95
N ASP A 298 1.13 38.33 21.79
CA ASP A 298 1.14 39.51 22.62
C ASP A 298 1.39 40.73 21.70
N ASP A 299 0.43 41.65 21.70
CA ASP A 299 0.60 43.05 21.29
C ASP A 299 1.22 43.86 22.43
#